data_AF-A0AA39V2N3-F1
#
_entry.id   AF-A0AA39V2N3-F1
#
_cell.length_a   1.000
_cell.length_b   1.000
_cell.length_c   1.000
_cell.angle_alpha   90.00
_cell.angle_beta   90.00
_cell.angle_gamma   90.00
#
_symmetry.space_group_name_H-M   'P 1'
#
loop_
_entity.id
_entity.type
_entity.pdbx_description
1 polymer ?
#
loop_
_entity_poly.entity_id
_entity_poly.type
_entity_poly.pdbx_seq_one_letter_code
_entity_poly.pdbx_strand_id
1 'polypeptide(L)'
;MASTMFDVVVIGAGLSGITFSRFYLDVHSGCTLAILEEDSCVGGVWSSTRLYNGFWSQSGLRMSGFSDVPISLRYDLPRHLRGQIRHEVP
;
A
#
# COMPACT_ATOMS: atom_id res chain seq x y z
N MET A 1 -17.75 17.85 -22.67
CA MET A 1 -16.92 16.99 -21.79
C MET A 1 -17.46 15.58 -21.89
N ALA A 2 -16.63 14.59 -22.21
CA ALA A 2 -17.07 13.20 -22.18
C ALA A 2 -17.24 12.77 -20.71
N SER A 3 -18.39 12.20 -20.35
CA SER A 3 -18.61 11.65 -19.02
C SER A 3 -17.99 10.26 -18.96
N THR A 4 -16.93 10.09 -18.18
CA THR A 4 -16.41 8.77 -17.84
C THR A 4 -17.33 8.15 -16.78
N MET A 5 -17.88 6.97 -17.08
CA MET A 5 -18.68 6.20 -16.13
C MET A 5 -17.75 5.26 -15.36
N PHE A 6 -17.90 5.21 -14.04
CA PHE A 6 -17.18 4.29 -13.17
C PHE A 6 -18.20 3.35 -12.51
N ASP A 7 -17.90 2.05 -12.50
CA ASP A 7 -18.73 1.05 -11.85
C ASP A 7 -18.51 1.05 -10.33
N VAL A 8 -17.28 1.35 -9.91
CA VAL A 8 -16.88 1.40 -8.50
C VAL A 8 -15.99 2.61 -8.23
N VAL A 9 -16.28 3.32 -7.14
CA VAL A 9 -15.43 4.38 -6.62
C VAL A 9 -15.00 4.03 -5.20
N VAL A 10 -13.70 3.94 -4.99
CA VAL A 10 -13.06 3.66 -3.69
C VAL A 10 -12.55 4.96 -3.11
N ILE A 11 -12.91 5.25 -1.86
CA ILE A 11 -12.44 6.44 -1.15
C ILE A 11 -11.29 6.04 -0.22
N GLY A 12 -10.11 6.58 -0.52
CA GLY A 12 -8.84 6.31 0.17
C GLY A 12 -7.96 5.32 -0.59
N ALA A 13 -6.75 5.74 -0.95
CA ALA A 13 -5.67 4.91 -1.48
C ALA A 13 -4.70 4.45 -0.38
N GLY A 14 -5.23 4.14 0.80
CA GLY A 14 -4.52 3.41 1.84
C GLY A 14 -4.38 1.92 1.51
N LEU A 15 -3.69 1.16 2.38
CA LEU A 15 -3.54 -0.29 2.22
C LEU A 15 -4.88 -0.98 1.92
N SER A 16 -5.92 -0.70 2.72
CA SER A 16 -7.25 -1.29 2.54
C SER A 16 -7.88 -0.98 1.18
N GLY A 17 -7.83 0.28 0.74
CA GLY A 17 -8.44 0.71 -0.52
C GLY A 17 -7.73 0.11 -1.72
N ILE A 18 -6.39 0.04 -1.69
CA ILE A 18 -5.58 -0.61 -2.72
C ILE A 18 -5.86 -2.11 -2.77
N THR A 19 -5.89 -2.78 -1.61
CA THR A 19 -6.18 -4.21 -1.51
C THR A 19 -7.56 -4.55 -2.05
N PHE A 20 -8.59 -3.80 -1.65
CA PHE A 20 -9.94 -3.98 -2.18
C PHE A 20 -9.97 -3.79 -3.68
N SER A 21 -9.39 -2.69 -4.19
CA SER A 21 -9.40 -2.37 -5.62
C SER A 21 -8.75 -3.47 -6.46
N ARG A 22 -7.61 -3.99 -6.01
CA ARG A 22 -6.92 -5.10 -6.67
C ARG A 22 -7.79 -6.35 -6.72
N PHE A 23 -8.28 -6.82 -5.58
CA PHE A 23 -9.10 -8.03 -5.54
C PHE A 23 -10.41 -7.88 -6.30
N TYR A 24 -10.99 -6.68 -6.29
CA TYR A 24 -12.20 -6.39 -7.05
C TYR A 24 -11.97 -6.54 -8.56
N LEU A 25 -10.84 -6.00 -9.07
CA LEU A 25 -10.44 -6.12 -10.47
C LEU A 25 -10.02 -7.55 -10.85
N ASP A 26 -9.43 -8.30 -9.93
CA ASP A 26 -9.11 -9.72 -10.16
C ASP A 26 -10.39 -10.55 -10.39
N VAL A 27 -11.48 -10.22 -9.70
CA VAL A 27 -12.79 -10.89 -9.88
C VAL A 27 -13.59 -10.30 -11.05
N HIS A 28 -13.50 -8.99 -11.27
CA HIS A 28 -14.26 -8.24 -12.28
C HIS A 28 -13.32 -7.48 -13.23
N SER A 29 -12.62 -8.22 -14.10
CA SER A 29 -11.60 -7.65 -14.99
C SER A 29 -12.10 -6.62 -16.01
N GLY A 30 -13.41 -6.57 -16.28
CA GLY A 30 -14.05 -5.59 -17.15
C GLY A 30 -14.57 -4.33 -16.44
N CYS A 31 -14.44 -4.24 -15.12
CA CYS A 31 -14.92 -3.11 -14.32
C CYS A 31 -14.04 -1.87 -14.51
N THR A 32 -14.66 -0.70 -14.65
CA THR A 32 -13.98 0.59 -14.57
C THR A 32 -14.05 1.11 -13.14
N LEU A 33 -12.92 1.05 -12.41
CA LEU A 33 -12.81 1.45 -11.01
C LEU A 33 -11.97 2.72 -10.87
N ALA A 34 -12.39 3.64 -10.00
CA ALA A 34 -11.61 4.81 -9.58
C ALA A 34 -11.28 4.75 -8.09
N ILE A 35 -10.07 5.18 -7.72
CA ILE A 35 -9.69 5.42 -6.33
C ILE A 35 -9.48 6.93 -6.16
N LEU A 36 -10.11 7.52 -5.15
CA LEU A 36 -9.94 8.92 -4.78
C LEU A 36 -9.13 9.00 -3.49
N GLU A 37 -8.03 9.74 -3.50
CA GLU A 37 -7.16 9.97 -2.34
C GLU A 37 -6.99 11.47 -2.13
N GLU A 38 -7.00 11.90 -0.88
CA GLU A 38 -6.79 13.29 -0.49
C GLU A 38 -5.29 13.63 -0.53
N ASP A 39 -4.44 12.69 -0.12
CA ASP A 39 -3.00 12.86 -0.10
C ASP A 39 -2.40 12.92 -1.53
N SER A 40 -1.22 13.52 -1.62
CA SER A 40 -0.44 13.60 -2.87
C SER A 40 0.23 12.28 -3.24
N CYS A 41 0.18 11.28 -2.36
CA CYS A 41 0.78 9.97 -2.55
C CYS A 41 -0.07 8.85 -1.94
N VAL A 42 0.05 7.65 -2.51
CA VAL A 42 -0.66 6.46 -2.03
C VAL A 42 -0.01 5.87 -0.78
N GLY A 43 -0.75 5.05 -0.05
CA GLY A 43 -0.26 4.33 1.14
C GLY A 43 -0.98 4.70 2.44
N GLY A 44 -1.81 5.75 2.43
CA GLY A 44 -2.55 6.20 3.60
C GLY A 44 -1.60 6.57 4.74
N VAL A 45 -1.73 5.93 5.91
CA VAL A 45 -0.81 6.18 7.04
C VAL A 45 0.64 5.77 6.77
N TRP A 46 0.88 4.95 5.75
CA TRP A 46 2.22 4.54 5.30
C TRP A 46 2.72 5.36 4.10
N SER A 47 2.03 6.46 3.78
CA SER A 47 2.41 7.35 2.68
C SER A 47 3.75 8.05 2.97
N SER A 48 4.49 8.37 1.91
CA SER A 48 5.81 9.02 2.06
C SER A 48 5.74 10.39 2.75
N THR A 49 4.61 11.08 2.64
CA THR A 49 4.34 12.37 3.29
C THR A 49 4.15 12.26 4.81
N ARG A 50 3.88 11.07 5.34
CA ARG A 50 3.60 10.82 6.77
C ARG A 50 4.71 10.04 7.48
N LEU A 51 5.73 9.61 6.74
CA LEU A 51 6.93 9.01 7.31
C LEU A 51 7.73 10.06 8.09
N TYR A 52 8.22 9.67 9.26
CA TYR A 52 9.09 10.50 10.08
C TYR A 52 10.34 9.74 10.50
N ASN A 53 11.37 10.48 10.92
CA ASN A 53 12.63 9.86 11.33
C ASN A 53 12.43 8.96 12.54
N GLY A 54 12.87 7.70 12.43
CA GLY A 54 12.63 6.68 13.45
C GLY A 54 11.22 6.09 13.42
N PHE A 55 10.49 6.23 12.30
CA PHE A 55 9.27 5.48 12.08
C PHE A 55 9.58 3.99 11.81
N TRP A 56 8.93 3.11 12.56
CA TRP A 56 9.12 1.66 12.49
C TRP A 56 7.80 0.93 12.57
N SER A 57 7.67 -0.15 11.79
CA SER A 57 6.57 -1.09 11.99
C SER A 57 6.69 -1.77 13.36
N GLN A 58 5.59 -1.76 14.11
CA GLN A 58 5.47 -2.54 15.35
C GLN A 58 5.17 -4.02 15.07
N SER A 59 4.61 -4.31 13.90
CA SER A 59 4.36 -5.67 13.44
C SER A 59 5.62 -6.27 12.84
N GLY A 60 5.95 -7.48 13.28
CA GLY A 60 7.05 -8.25 12.69
C GLY A 60 6.78 -8.55 11.21
N LEU A 61 7.85 -8.70 10.44
CA LEU A 61 7.79 -8.95 8.99
C LEU A 61 6.84 -10.10 8.60
N ARG A 62 6.88 -11.22 9.33
CA ARG A 62 6.07 -12.41 9.03
C ARG A 62 4.56 -12.20 9.24
N MET A 63 4.19 -11.12 9.92
CA MET A 63 2.79 -10.71 10.16
C MET A 63 2.42 -9.47 9.32
N SER A 64 3.35 -8.98 8.52
CA SER A 64 3.17 -7.79 7.69
C SER A 64 3.11 -8.21 6.23
N GLY A 65 2.43 -7.40 5.41
CA GLY A 65 2.30 -7.64 3.97
C GLY A 65 1.08 -8.47 3.58
N PHE A 66 0.96 -8.65 2.27
CA PHE A 66 -0.11 -9.44 1.67
C PHE A 66 0.35 -10.88 1.48
N SER A 67 -0.52 -11.86 1.73
CA SER A 67 -0.20 -13.28 1.64
C SER A 67 0.25 -13.74 0.26
N ASP A 68 -0.15 -13.00 -0.77
CA ASP A 68 0.06 -13.28 -2.17
C ASP A 68 1.14 -12.38 -2.81
N VAL A 69 1.73 -11.45 -2.05
CA VAL A 69 2.86 -10.63 -2.49
C VAL A 69 4.04 -10.88 -1.55
N PRO A 70 5.10 -11.56 -2.02
CA PRO A 70 6.24 -11.87 -1.18
C PRO A 70 6.98 -10.58 -0.80
N ILE A 71 7.22 -10.39 0.50
CA ILE A 71 8.11 -9.32 0.95
C ILE A 71 9.56 -9.75 0.72
N SER A 72 10.27 -8.99 -0.12
CA SER A 72 11.70 -9.16 -0.31
C SER A 72 12.48 -8.50 0.82
N LEU A 73 13.22 -9.30 1.58
CA LEU A 73 14.13 -8.81 2.60
C LEU A 73 15.43 -8.31 1.99
N ARG A 74 15.84 -7.12 2.41
CA ARG A 74 17.19 -6.61 2.22
C ARG A 74 18.15 -7.32 3.19
N TYR A 75 18.83 -8.36 2.70
CA TYR A 75 19.74 -9.22 3.49
C TYR A 75 21.09 -8.56 3.82
N ASP A 76 21.38 -7.43 3.20
CA ASP A 76 22.53 -6.55 3.42
C ASP A 76 22.46 -5.83 4.79
N LEU A 77 21.30 -5.76 5.43
CA LEU A 77 21.15 -5.12 6.72
C LEU A 77 21.67 -6.00 7.89
N PRO A 78 22.25 -5.40 8.96
CA PRO A 78 22.60 -6.10 10.20
C PRO A 78 21.46 -6.96 10.75
N ARG A 79 21.77 -8.10 11.39
CA ARG A 79 20.77 -9.11 11.81
C ARG A 79 19.68 -8.57 12.76
N HIS A 80 19.98 -7.54 13.56
CA HIS A 80 19.00 -6.86 14.43
C HIS A 80 18.06 -5.89 13.68
N LEU A 81 18.38 -5.57 12.43
CA LEU A 81 17.55 -4.80 11.49
C LEU A 81 16.81 -5.71 10.50
N ARG A 82 17.15 -7.01 10.45
CA ARG A 82 16.48 -8.00 9.59
C ARG A 82 15.13 -8.36 10.19
N GLY A 83 14.06 -8.03 9.48
CA GLY A 83 12.67 -8.23 9.93
C GLY A 83 11.98 -6.96 10.40
N GLN A 84 12.69 -5.82 10.37
CA GLN A 84 12.13 -4.50 10.61
C GLN A 84 12.06 -3.76 9.27
N ILE A 85 10.85 -3.33 8.90
CA ILE A 85 10.63 -2.54 7.69
C ILE A 85 11.00 -1.10 8.02
N ARG A 86 12.21 -0.67 7.61
CA ARG A 86 12.52 0.76 7.49
C ARG A 86 11.99 1.25 6.15
N HIS A 87 11.10 2.23 6.19
CA HIS A 87 10.98 3.13 5.06
C HIS A 87 12.03 4.23 5.24
N GLU A 88 13.14 4.13 4.50
CA GLU A 88 14.07 5.24 4.37
C GLU A 88 13.47 6.24 3.36
N VAL A 89 13.30 7.49 3.79
CA VAL A 89 13.03 8.61 2.89
C VAL A 89 14.38 9.01 2.27
N PRO A 90 14.48 9.16 0.93
CA PRO A 90 15.68 9.66 0.27
C PRO A 90 16.15 11.01 0.80
#